data_AF-W8S9Q5-F1
#
_entry.id   AF-W8S9Q5-F1
#
_cell.length_a   1.000
_cell.length_b   1.000
_cell.length_c   1.000
_cell.angle_alpha   90.00
_cell.angle_beta   90.00
_cell.angle_gamma   90.00
#
_symmetry.space_group_name_H-M   'P 1'
#
loop_
_entity.id
_entity.type
_entity.pdbx_description
1 polymer ?
#
loop_
_entity_poly.entity_id
_entity_poly.type
_entity_poly.pdbx_seq_one_letter_code
_entity_poly.pdbx_strand_id
1 'polypeptide(L)' 'AILGRSETPECIYYNANWEKNKTNRSGIEPCYGDKDKRRHCFATWKNISGSIEIVKKGCWLDDINCYD' A
#
# COMPACT_ATOMS: atom_id res chain seq x y z
N ALA A 1 -13.41 -26.58 3.97
CA ALA A 1 -12.04 -26.27 4.40
C ALA A 1 -11.38 -25.44 3.30
N ILE A 2 -11.09 -24.15 3.55
CA ILE A 2 -10.49 -23.29 2.53
C ILE A 2 -8.97 -23.40 2.64
N LEU A 3 -8.39 -24.13 1.69
CA LEU A 3 -6.97 -24.11 1.36
C LEU A 3 -6.60 -22.70 0.87
N GLY A 4 -5.47 -22.14 1.36
CA GLY A 4 -4.78 -21.07 0.63
C GLY A 4 -4.47 -19.77 1.38
N ARG A 5 -4.22 -19.77 2.69
CA ARG A 5 -3.64 -18.58 3.36
C ARG A 5 -2.11 -18.60 3.24
N SER A 6 -1.58 -18.44 2.02
CA SER A 6 -0.14 -18.30 1.78
C SER A 6 0.20 -17.50 0.52
N GLU A 7 -0.63 -16.52 0.15
CA GLU A 7 -0.19 -15.45 -0.75
C GLU A 7 0.16 -14.25 0.11
N THR A 8 1.41 -13.81 0.06
CA THR A 8 1.81 -12.52 0.64
C THR A 8 0.99 -11.45 -0.07
N PRO A 9 0.11 -10.71 0.63
CA PRO A 9 -0.73 -9.73 -0.04
C PRO A 9 0.15 -8.67 -0.71
N GLU A 10 -0.17 -8.29 -1.94
CA GLU A 10 0.59 -7.31 -2.71
C GLU A 10 -0.20 -6.02 -2.88
N CYS A 11 0.49 -4.87 -2.81
CA CYS A 11 -0.10 -3.56 -3.00
C CYS A 11 0.58 -2.80 -4.15
N ILE A 12 -0.19 -1.93 -4.82
CA ILE A 12 0.39 -0.97 -5.76
C ILE A 12 1.30 -0.03 -4.98
N TYR A 13 2.56 0.04 -5.39
CA TYR A 13 3.53 0.97 -4.83
C TYR A 13 3.66 2.22 -5.70
N TYR A 14 3.66 3.38 -5.05
CA TYR A 14 3.98 4.64 -5.69
C TYR A 14 4.61 5.61 -4.68
N ASN A 15 5.64 6.34 -5.10
CA ASN A 15 6.23 7.41 -4.30
C ASN A 15 6.55 8.62 -5.17
N ALA A 16 5.81 9.72 -4.98
CA ALA A 16 6.05 10.98 -5.70
C ALA A 16 7.46 11.55 -5.45
N ASN A 17 8.03 11.30 -4.25
CA ASN A 17 9.32 11.83 -3.83
C ASN A 17 10.45 10.78 -3.93
N TRP A 18 10.37 9.87 -4.90
CA TRP A 18 11.24 8.71 -5.02
C TRP A 18 12.72 9.06 -5.17
N GLU A 19 13.08 10.09 -5.93
CA GLU A 19 14.48 10.51 -6.13
C GLU A 19 15.14 10.90 -4.81
N LYS A 20 14.47 11.78 -4.05
CA LYS A 20 14.94 12.22 -2.74
C LYS A 20 14.93 11.08 -1.71
N ASN A 21 13.95 10.18 -1.80
CA ASN A 21 13.85 9.03 -0.90
C ASN A 21 14.74 7.85 -1.31
N LYS A 22 15.38 7.91 -2.48
CA LYS A 22 16.14 6.81 -3.08
C LYS A 22 15.35 5.51 -3.16
N THR A 23 14.07 5.60 -3.54
CA THR A 23 13.18 4.45 -3.77
C THR A 23 12.90 4.31 -5.25
N ASN A 24 12.24 3.22 -5.65
CA ASN A 24 11.58 3.19 -6.96
C ASN A 24 10.45 4.23 -7.01
N ARG A 25 10.09 4.67 -8.22
CA ARG A 25 8.94 5.57 -8.40
C ARG A 25 7.61 4.84 -8.26
N SER A 26 7.54 3.64 -8.83
CA SER A 26 6.34 2.81 -8.90
C SER A 26 6.72 1.34 -8.89
N GLY A 27 5.78 0.47 -8.54
CA GLY A 27 5.97 -0.97 -8.60
C GLY A 27 4.84 -1.71 -7.89
N ILE A 28 5.13 -2.95 -7.53
CA ILE A 28 4.30 -3.77 -6.65
C ILE A 28 5.10 -4.03 -5.37
N GLU A 29 4.47 -3.79 -4.22
CA GLU A 29 5.07 -3.99 -2.90
C GLU A 29 4.43 -5.22 -2.24
N PRO A 30 5.21 -6.28 -1.95
CA PRO A 30 4.73 -7.40 -1.16
C PRO A 30 4.63 -6.99 0.32
N CYS A 31 3.45 -7.13 0.90
CA CYS A 31 3.17 -6.76 2.29
C CYS A 31 3.45 -7.92 3.24
N TYR A 32 4.70 -8.03 3.67
CA TYR A 32 5.09 -8.98 4.70
C TYR A 32 4.40 -8.68 6.03
N GLY A 33 3.85 -9.69 6.70
CA GLY A 33 3.19 -9.54 7.99
C GLY A 33 3.21 -10.81 8.83
N ASP A 34 2.97 -10.64 10.13
CA ASP A 34 2.78 -11.77 11.04
C ASP A 34 1.50 -12.52 10.65
N LYS A 35 1.47 -13.85 10.80
CA LYS A 35 0.34 -14.72 10.38
C LYS A 35 -1.03 -14.29 10.94
N ASP A 36 -1.03 -13.56 12.05
CA ASP A 36 -2.23 -13.14 12.78
C ASP A 36 -2.54 -11.64 12.64
N LYS A 37 -1.71 -10.88 11.91
CA LYS A 37 -1.95 -9.46 11.65
C LYS A 37 -2.46 -9.24 10.24
N ARG A 38 -3.54 -8.46 10.11
CA ARG A 38 -4.01 -8.02 8.80
C ARG A 38 -3.01 -7.06 8.16
N ARG A 39 -3.04 -7.04 6.83
CA ARG A 39 -2.33 -6.07 5.99
C ARG A 39 -3.35 -5.40 5.11
N HIS A 40 -3.12 -4.12 4.83
CA HIS A 40 -3.98 -3.31 3.99
C HIS A 40 -3.14 -2.61 2.93
N CYS A 41 -3.79 -2.12 1.88
CA CYS A 41 -3.16 -1.18 0.96
C CYS A 41 -3.65 0.23 1.30
N PHE A 42 -2.77 1.23 1.14
CA PHE A 42 -3.15 2.63 1.28
C PHE A 42 -2.91 3.40 -0.02
N ALA A 43 -3.63 4.51 -0.16
CA ALA A 43 -3.37 5.54 -1.15
C ALA A 43 -3.50 6.92 -0.51
N THR A 44 -2.60 7.83 -0.87
CA THR A 44 -2.66 9.24 -0.50
C THR A 44 -2.44 10.07 -1.75
N TRP A 45 -3.23 11.14 -1.88
CA TRP A 45 -3.22 12.04 -3.01
C TRP A 45 -3.56 13.46 -2.58
N LYS A 46 -3.21 14.43 -3.43
CA LYS A 46 -3.74 15.79 -3.38
C LYS A 46 -4.86 15.91 -4.40
N ASN A 47 -5.84 16.75 -4.09
CA ASN A 47 -6.87 17.16 -5.04
C ASN A 47 -6.75 18.67 -5.23
N ILE A 48 -6.27 19.08 -6.40
CA ILE A 48 -6.09 20.48 -6.78
C ILE A 48 -7.17 20.81 -7.81
N SER A 49 -8.27 21.39 -7.32
CA SER A 49 -9.41 21.81 -8.17
C SER A 49 -9.97 20.71 -9.06
N GLY A 50 -10.03 19.47 -8.56
CA GLY A 50 -10.49 18.29 -9.30
C GLY A 50 -9.38 17.48 -9.97
N SER A 51 -8.16 18.02 -10.06
CA SER A 51 -6.99 17.27 -10.53
C SER A 51 -6.38 16.44 -9.39
N ILE A 52 -6.25 15.13 -9.60
CA ILE A 52 -5.69 14.21 -8.61
C ILE A 52 -4.19 14.02 -8.85
N GLU A 53 -3.40 14.38 -7.83
CA GLU A 53 -1.96 14.14 -7.81
C GLU A 53 -1.65 13.08 -6.75
N ILE A 54 -1.29 11.86 -7.18
CA ILE A 54 -0.90 10.80 -6.25
C ILE A 54 0.38 11.20 -5.51
N VAL A 55 0.37 11.06 -4.18
CA VAL A 55 1.53 11.30 -3.32
C VAL A 55 2.22 9.98 -3.00
N LYS A 56 1.49 9.00 -2.43
CA LYS A 56 2.01 7.67 -2.14
C LYS A 56 0.96 6.57 -2.27
N LYS A 57 1.41 5.35 -2.55
CA LYS A 57 0.64 4.10 -2.43
C LYS A 57 1.56 3.01 -1.89
N GLY A 58 1.03 2.04 -1.16
CA GLY A 58 1.81 0.90 -0.68
C GLY A 58 1.10 0.09 0.40
N CYS A 59 1.90 -0.71 1.10
CA CYS A 59 1.47 -1.52 2.22
C CYS A 59 1.19 -0.68 3.46
N TRP A 60 0.13 -1.03 4.17
CA TRP A 60 -0.27 -0.48 5.45
C TRP A 60 -0.35 -1.60 6.49
N LEU A 61 0.07 -1.26 7.71
CA LEU A 61 0.00 -2.17 8.85
C LEU A 61 -1.46 -2.40 9.26
N ASP A 62 -1.67 -3.36 10.16
CA ASP A 62 -2.98 -3.66 10.71
C ASP A 62 -3.56 -2.44 11.43
N ASP A 63 -4.65 -1.89 10.91
CA ASP A 63 -5.27 -0.65 11.40
C ASP A 63 -6.79 -0.81 11.35
N ILE A 64 -7.44 -0.64 12.51
CA ILE A 64 -8.89 -0.85 12.66
C ILE A 64 -9.73 0.12 11.80
N ASN A 65 -9.17 1.27 11.43
CA ASN A 65 -9.84 2.22 10.55
C ASN A 65 -9.94 1.73 9.10
N CYS A 66 -9.19 0.69 8.74
CA CYS A 66 -9.18 0.07 7.42
C CYS A 66 -10.08 -1.18 7.36
N TYR A 67 -10.88 -1.42 8.40
CA TYR A 67 -11.81 -2.55 8.47
C TYR A 67 -13.18 -2.08 7.98
N ASP A 68 -13.83 -2.90 7.17
CA ASP A 68 -15.17 -2.64 6.62
C ASP A 68 -16.27 -2.65 7.70
#